data_AF-A0A3S1H9R1-F1
#
_entry.id   AF-A0A3S1H9R1-F1
#
_cell.length_a   1.000
_cell.length_b   1.000
_cell.length_c   1.000
_cell.angle_alpha   90.00
_cell.angle_beta   90.00
_cell.angle_gamma   90.00
#
_symmetry.space_group_name_H-M   'P 1'
#
loop_
_entity.id
_entity.type
_entity.pdbx_description
1 polymer ?
#
loop_
_entity_poly.entity_id
_entity_poly.type
_entity_poly.pdbx_seq_one_letter_code
_entity_poly.pdbx_strand_id
1 'polypeptide(L)'
;MSEKRQLRLGAFMRPVSLHTGAWRYPGAYPDANFNFAHLKRFAQTLEAAKFDAFFMADHLAVLNMPIEALRRSHTVTSFEPFTLLSALAAVTDHIGLVATASTTFDAPYHIARRFASLDHISGGRAGWNIVTTSNPDAALNFGLDEHVEHDERYHRAREFYDVVTGLWDSFADDAFIRDADSGLYFDTSKLHVLDHKGEHLSVRGPLNIARPVQGWPVIVQAGTSEAGRQLAAETAEVIFAAPPDLASGQRFLADVKGRAEKLGRSRDDIKILPGAFVVVGDSVE
;
A
#
# COMPACT_ATOMS: atom_id res chain seq x y z
N MET A 1 -3.96 31.09 13.10
CA MET A 1 -2.61 31.04 12.50
C MET A 1 -2.59 29.84 11.57
N SER A 2 -2.30 30.02 10.29
CA SER A 2 -2.17 28.88 9.36
C SER A 2 -1.01 28.02 9.84
N GLU A 3 -1.25 26.72 10.11
CA GLU A 3 -0.20 25.80 10.52
C GLU A 3 0.90 25.74 9.46
N LYS A 4 2.16 25.74 9.89
CA LYS A 4 3.31 25.63 8.99
C LYS A 4 3.28 24.25 8.32
N ARG A 5 3.09 24.21 7.00
CA ARG A 5 3.09 22.97 6.22
C ARG A 5 4.40 22.21 6.41
N GLN A 6 4.29 20.93 6.77
CA GLN A 6 5.41 20.00 6.84
C GLN A 6 5.42 19.04 5.65
N LEU A 7 6.61 18.58 5.26
CA LEU A 7 6.74 17.48 4.30
C LEU A 7 6.30 16.18 4.97
N ARG A 8 5.68 15.30 4.19
CA ARG A 8 5.42 13.92 4.58
C ARG A 8 6.50 13.03 4.01
N LEU A 9 7.14 12.24 4.87
CA LEU A 9 8.31 11.44 4.54
C LEU A 9 7.95 9.95 4.57
N GLY A 10 7.82 9.35 3.39
CA GLY A 10 7.71 7.91 3.23
C GLY A 10 9.07 7.30 2.86
N ALA A 11 9.51 6.29 3.61
CA ALA A 11 10.67 5.50 3.27
C ALA A 11 10.26 4.42 2.28
N PHE A 12 10.78 4.49 1.04
CA PHE A 12 10.45 3.51 0.01
C PHE A 12 11.37 2.30 0.10
N MET A 13 10.83 1.18 0.59
CA MET A 13 11.58 -0.01 0.97
C MET A 13 11.50 -1.08 -0.10
N ARG A 14 12.68 -1.42 -0.64
CA ARG A 14 12.98 -2.64 -1.41
C ARG A 14 14.36 -3.15 -1.04
N PRO A 15 14.47 -4.10 -0.12
CA PRO A 15 14.19 -3.89 1.30
C PRO A 15 15.01 -2.74 1.94
N VAL A 16 16.08 -2.27 1.29
CA VAL A 16 16.98 -1.22 1.82
C VAL A 16 17.33 -0.12 0.81
N SER A 17 17.25 -0.39 -0.49
CA SER A 17 17.55 0.59 -1.53
C SER A 17 17.04 0.13 -2.89
N LEU A 18 16.58 1.07 -3.70
CA LEU A 18 16.20 0.81 -5.10
C LEU A 18 17.39 0.61 -6.03
N HIS A 19 18.60 1.02 -5.62
CA HIS A 19 19.77 0.88 -6.47
C HIS A 19 20.22 -0.60 -6.52
N THR A 20 20.19 -1.22 -7.69
CA THR A 20 20.41 -2.67 -7.89
C THR A 20 21.72 -3.20 -7.32
N GLY A 21 22.77 -2.38 -7.30
CA GLY A 21 24.09 -2.72 -6.76
C GLY A 21 24.36 -2.25 -5.32
N ALA A 22 23.38 -1.69 -4.60
CA ALA A 22 23.60 -1.04 -3.30
C ALA A 22 24.21 -1.99 -2.25
N TRP A 23 23.88 -3.28 -2.34
CA TRP A 23 24.40 -4.34 -1.46
C TRP A 23 25.93 -4.48 -1.46
N ARG A 24 26.61 -3.98 -2.51
CA ARG A 24 28.08 -4.03 -2.64
C ARG A 24 28.78 -2.83 -2.00
N TYR A 25 28.03 -1.81 -1.59
CA TYR A 25 28.61 -0.61 -1.02
C TYR A 25 29.29 -0.94 0.33
N PRO A 26 30.50 -0.41 0.62
CA PRO A 26 31.16 -0.66 1.91
C PRO A 26 30.26 -0.30 3.10
N GLY A 27 30.01 -1.25 4.00
CA GLY A 27 29.11 -1.06 5.14
C GLY A 27 27.62 -1.23 4.84
N ALA A 28 27.25 -1.61 3.62
CA ALA A 28 25.88 -2.01 3.31
C ALA A 28 25.50 -3.34 4.00
N TYR A 29 24.25 -3.75 3.82
CA TYR A 29 23.66 -4.96 4.39
C TYR A 29 23.31 -5.97 3.27
N PRO A 30 24.24 -6.85 2.86
CA PRO A 30 24.03 -7.75 1.72
C PRO A 30 22.89 -8.76 1.89
N ASP A 31 22.52 -9.07 3.13
CA ASP A 31 21.49 -10.05 3.51
C ASP A 31 20.16 -9.39 3.91
N ALA A 32 20.01 -8.08 3.74
CA ALA A 32 18.84 -7.33 4.22
C ALA A 32 17.49 -7.83 3.68
N ASN A 33 17.51 -8.52 2.53
CA ASN A 33 16.34 -9.12 1.91
C ASN A 33 15.61 -10.12 2.80
N PHE A 34 16.37 -10.82 3.66
CA PHE A 34 15.85 -11.84 4.56
C PHE A 34 16.38 -11.71 5.99
N ASN A 35 16.87 -10.53 6.36
CA ASN A 35 17.33 -10.25 7.72
C ASN A 35 16.35 -9.35 8.47
N PHE A 36 15.47 -9.97 9.25
CA PHE A 36 14.50 -9.23 10.07
C PHE A 36 15.16 -8.30 11.09
N ALA A 37 16.31 -8.66 11.65
CA ALA A 37 16.99 -7.79 12.61
C ALA A 37 17.45 -6.49 11.96
N HIS A 38 17.83 -6.50 10.68
CA HIS A 38 18.11 -5.29 9.90
C HIS A 38 16.84 -4.47 9.66
N LEU A 39 15.78 -5.10 9.17
CA LEU A 39 14.51 -4.41 8.86
C LEU A 39 13.86 -3.79 10.11
N LYS A 40 13.89 -4.48 11.25
CA LYS A 40 13.48 -3.95 12.54
C LYS A 40 14.25 -2.68 12.90
N ARG A 41 15.59 -2.71 12.80
CA ARG A 41 16.40 -1.52 13.07
C ARG A 41 16.09 -0.38 12.11
N PHE A 42 15.87 -0.65 10.82
CA PHE A 42 15.52 0.39 9.86
C PHE A 42 14.18 1.04 10.19
N ALA A 43 13.15 0.25 10.48
CA ALA A 43 11.84 0.78 10.86
C ALA A 43 11.92 1.66 12.13
N GLN A 44 12.65 1.22 13.16
CA GLN A 44 12.85 1.97 14.39
C GLN A 44 13.67 3.25 14.18
N THR A 45 14.70 3.21 13.34
CA THR A 45 15.48 4.40 12.97
C THR A 45 14.63 5.42 12.22
N LEU A 46 13.82 4.96 11.25
CA LEU A 46 12.91 5.81 10.49
C LEU A 46 11.88 6.47 11.41
N GLU A 47 11.30 5.71 12.33
CA GLU A 47 10.34 6.20 13.32
C GLU A 47 10.96 7.24 14.28
N ALA A 48 12.16 6.96 14.80
CA ALA A 48 12.90 7.91 15.63
C ALA A 48 13.20 9.21 14.86
N ALA A 49 13.48 9.10 13.56
CA ALA A 49 13.70 10.21 12.63
C ALA A 49 12.41 10.88 12.12
N LYS A 50 11.23 10.50 12.64
CA LYS A 50 9.92 11.09 12.32
C LYS A 50 9.46 10.89 10.87
N PHE A 51 9.87 9.80 10.23
CA PHE A 51 9.24 9.37 8.98
C PHE A 51 7.78 8.98 9.23
N ASP A 52 6.89 9.38 8.33
CA ASP A 52 5.47 9.09 8.41
C ASP A 52 5.16 7.64 8.04
N ALA A 53 5.95 7.02 7.13
CA ALA A 53 5.65 5.67 6.65
C ALA A 53 6.87 4.82 6.27
N PHE A 54 6.79 3.54 6.58
CA PHE A 54 7.57 2.46 5.99
C PHE A 54 6.74 1.87 4.84
N PHE A 55 7.16 2.13 3.59
CA PHE A 55 6.45 1.67 2.40
C PHE A 55 7.13 0.45 1.82
N MET A 56 6.47 -0.71 1.88
CA MET A 56 6.96 -1.95 1.28
C MET A 56 6.39 -2.13 -0.14
N ALA A 57 7.26 -2.01 -1.15
CA ALA A 57 6.92 -2.42 -2.51
C ALA A 57 6.91 -3.94 -2.62
N ASP A 58 6.07 -4.48 -3.50
CA ASP A 58 5.98 -5.92 -3.74
C ASP A 58 5.91 -6.26 -5.24
N HIS A 59 6.34 -7.48 -5.56
CA HIS A 59 6.27 -8.08 -6.89
C HIS A 59 5.85 -9.54 -6.78
N LEU A 60 4.83 -9.92 -7.55
CA LEU A 60 4.29 -11.29 -7.55
C LEU A 60 4.99 -12.24 -8.55
N ALA A 61 6.16 -11.82 -9.03
CA ALA A 61 7.07 -12.61 -9.82
C ALA A 61 8.49 -12.07 -9.64
N VAL A 62 9.47 -12.90 -9.98
CA VAL A 62 10.85 -12.45 -10.15
C VAL A 62 10.89 -11.28 -11.14
N LEU A 63 11.71 -10.27 -10.87
CA LEU A 63 11.81 -9.09 -11.72
C LEU A 63 12.15 -9.49 -13.17
N ASN A 64 11.40 -8.94 -14.13
CA ASN A 64 11.54 -9.20 -15.56
C ASN A 64 12.76 -8.46 -16.17
N MET A 65 13.96 -8.82 -15.73
CA MET A 65 15.22 -8.28 -16.25
C MET A 65 16.09 -9.39 -16.85
N PRO A 66 17.02 -9.04 -17.77
CA PRO A 66 17.97 -10.02 -18.30
C PRO A 66 18.67 -10.79 -17.19
N ILE A 67 18.87 -12.10 -17.36
CA ILE A 67 19.41 -12.99 -16.32
C ILE A 67 20.75 -12.52 -15.75
N GLU A 68 21.59 -11.91 -16.59
CA GLU A 68 22.86 -11.32 -16.19
C GLU A 68 22.69 -10.08 -15.30
N ALA A 69 21.65 -9.27 -15.51
CA ALA A 69 21.32 -8.19 -14.58
C ALA A 69 20.73 -8.75 -13.28
N LEU A 70 19.84 -9.75 -13.40
CA LEU A 70 19.15 -10.37 -12.26
C LEU A 70 20.12 -10.90 -11.22
N ARG A 71 21.12 -11.69 -11.64
CA ARG A 71 22.12 -12.29 -10.75
C ARG A 71 23.01 -11.28 -10.02
N ARG A 72 22.98 -10.00 -10.43
CA ARG A 72 23.77 -8.91 -9.84
C ARG A 72 22.91 -7.95 -9.00
N SER A 73 21.59 -8.13 -8.99
CA SER A 73 20.65 -7.24 -8.32
C SER A 73 20.17 -7.80 -6.98
N HIS A 74 20.26 -6.99 -5.92
CA HIS A 74 19.57 -7.29 -4.65
C HIS A 74 18.07 -6.94 -4.67
N THR A 75 17.52 -6.38 -5.75
CA THR A 75 16.07 -6.09 -5.82
C THR A 75 15.25 -7.31 -6.23
N VAL A 76 15.89 -8.47 -6.45
CA VAL A 76 15.29 -9.69 -7.01
C VAL A 76 14.26 -10.37 -6.11
N THR A 77 14.37 -10.18 -4.80
CA THR A 77 13.53 -10.88 -3.82
C THR A 77 13.46 -10.10 -2.51
N SER A 78 12.43 -10.33 -1.71
CA SER A 78 12.26 -9.78 -0.37
C SER A 78 11.21 -10.58 0.38
N PHE A 79 11.03 -10.31 1.68
CA PHE A 79 9.85 -10.81 2.40
C PHE A 79 8.55 -10.37 1.74
N GLU A 80 7.54 -11.23 1.88
CA GLU A 80 6.14 -10.90 1.63
C GLU A 80 5.69 -9.78 2.61
N PRO A 81 5.00 -8.72 2.13
CA PRO A 81 4.71 -7.53 2.93
C PRO A 81 3.92 -7.77 4.21
N PHE A 82 2.81 -8.51 4.19
CA PHE A 82 1.94 -8.62 5.37
C PHE A 82 2.62 -9.35 6.53
N THR A 83 3.38 -10.39 6.25
CA THR A 83 4.14 -11.13 7.25
C THR A 83 5.20 -10.23 7.89
N LEU A 84 5.96 -9.49 7.07
CA LEU A 84 6.97 -8.56 7.56
C LEU A 84 6.36 -7.40 8.35
N LEU A 85 5.37 -6.71 7.79
CA LEU A 85 4.78 -5.53 8.40
C LEU A 85 4.03 -5.87 9.70
N SER A 86 3.43 -7.06 9.81
CA SER A 86 2.84 -7.51 11.09
C SER A 86 3.91 -7.69 12.17
N ALA A 87 5.09 -8.19 11.82
CA ALA A 87 6.22 -8.30 12.74
C ALA A 87 6.80 -6.91 13.11
N LEU A 88 6.83 -5.96 12.16
CA LEU A 88 7.27 -4.59 12.41
C LEU A 88 6.27 -3.77 13.24
N ALA A 89 4.96 -4.03 13.07
CA ALA A 89 3.91 -3.40 13.85
C ALA A 89 4.08 -3.62 15.36
N ALA A 90 4.56 -4.80 15.76
CA ALA A 90 4.79 -5.16 17.17
C ALA A 90 6.03 -4.50 17.79
N VAL A 91 6.87 -3.81 17.01
CA VAL A 91 8.15 -3.23 17.47
C VAL A 91 8.34 -1.76 17.08
N THR A 92 7.24 -1.12 16.66
CA THR A 92 7.15 0.31 16.30
C THR A 92 5.80 0.85 16.80
N ASP A 93 5.72 2.14 17.10
CA ASP A 93 4.57 2.75 17.80
C ASP A 93 3.78 3.78 16.96
N HIS A 94 4.41 4.38 15.96
CA HIS A 94 3.92 5.57 15.26
C HIS A 94 4.05 5.52 13.74
N ILE A 95 5.10 4.89 13.20
CA ILE A 95 5.34 4.87 11.77
C ILE A 95 4.24 4.08 11.05
N GLY A 96 3.70 4.65 9.97
CA GLY A 96 2.74 3.99 9.09
C GLY A 96 3.36 2.78 8.38
N LEU A 97 2.55 1.75 8.14
CA LEU A 97 2.97 0.48 7.55
C LEU A 97 2.20 0.26 6.26
N VAL A 98 2.80 0.67 5.13
CA VAL A 98 2.15 0.62 3.82
C VAL A 98 2.58 -0.66 3.09
N ALA A 99 1.64 -1.57 2.87
CA ALA A 99 1.84 -2.77 2.06
C ALA A 99 1.31 -2.57 0.64
N THR A 100 2.10 -3.00 -0.34
CA THR A 100 1.62 -3.18 -1.71
C THR A 100 0.83 -4.47 -1.81
N ALA A 101 -0.37 -4.42 -2.38
CA ALA A 101 -1.16 -5.62 -2.65
C ALA A 101 -1.89 -5.50 -3.98
N SER A 102 -1.85 -6.59 -4.76
CA SER A 102 -2.39 -6.62 -6.12
C SER A 102 -3.91 -6.71 -6.10
N THR A 103 -4.57 -5.92 -6.93
CA THR A 103 -5.97 -6.18 -7.24
C THR A 103 -6.10 -7.30 -8.25
N THR A 104 -5.13 -7.55 -9.13
CA THR A 104 -5.26 -8.51 -10.24
C THR A 104 -5.27 -9.97 -9.77
N PHE A 105 -4.38 -10.34 -8.86
CA PHE A 105 -4.11 -11.73 -8.52
C PHE A 105 -4.65 -12.19 -7.15
N ASP A 106 -4.99 -11.26 -6.27
CA ASP A 106 -5.62 -11.60 -4.99
C ASP A 106 -7.15 -11.66 -5.10
N ALA A 107 -7.76 -12.36 -4.14
CA ALA A 107 -9.19 -12.23 -3.87
C ALA A 107 -9.45 -11.05 -2.91
N PRO A 108 -10.47 -10.20 -3.16
CA PRO A 108 -10.74 -9.02 -2.34
C PRO A 108 -11.05 -9.37 -0.89
N TYR A 109 -11.70 -10.51 -0.64
CA TYR A 109 -11.97 -10.98 0.73
C TYR A 109 -10.69 -11.25 1.53
N HIS A 110 -9.62 -11.74 0.88
CA HIS A 110 -8.33 -11.93 1.56
C HIS A 110 -7.64 -10.60 1.83
N ILE A 111 -7.66 -9.67 0.88
CA ILE A 111 -7.08 -8.33 1.05
C ILE A 111 -7.77 -7.58 2.18
N ALA A 112 -9.10 -7.55 2.21
CA ALA A 112 -9.87 -6.91 3.27
C ALA A 112 -9.50 -7.46 4.65
N ARG A 113 -9.40 -8.79 4.79
CA ARG A 113 -9.00 -9.45 6.05
C ARG A 113 -7.59 -9.11 6.48
N ARG A 114 -6.62 -9.20 5.56
CA ARG A 114 -5.19 -8.97 5.87
C ARG A 114 -4.95 -7.54 6.31
N PHE A 115 -5.53 -6.56 5.62
CA PHE A 115 -5.39 -5.16 5.99
C PHE A 115 -6.14 -4.80 7.27
N ALA A 116 -7.37 -5.28 7.48
CA ALA A 116 -8.06 -5.08 8.76
C ALA A 116 -7.26 -5.69 9.93
N SER A 117 -6.64 -6.85 9.72
CA SER A 117 -5.79 -7.49 10.74
C SER A 117 -4.55 -6.65 11.04
N LEU A 118 -3.83 -6.20 10.00
CA LEU A 118 -2.66 -5.34 10.16
C LEU A 118 -3.05 -4.02 10.84
N ASP A 119 -4.22 -3.48 10.52
CA ASP A 119 -4.72 -2.24 11.11
C ASP A 119 -4.97 -2.39 12.61
N HIS A 120 -5.67 -3.46 13.02
CA HIS A 120 -5.87 -3.77 14.44
C HIS A 120 -4.56 -4.07 15.17
N ILE A 121 -3.65 -4.85 14.58
CA ILE A 121 -2.34 -5.19 15.18
C ILE A 121 -1.49 -3.93 15.36
N SER A 122 -1.52 -3.03 14.38
CA SER A 122 -0.71 -1.82 14.39
C SER A 122 -1.34 -0.65 15.16
N GLY A 123 -2.60 -0.76 15.58
CA GLY A 123 -3.32 0.33 16.25
C GLY A 123 -3.71 1.45 15.29
N GLY A 124 -4.09 1.12 14.06
CA GLY A 124 -4.55 2.09 13.07
C GLY A 124 -3.43 2.70 12.22
N ARG A 125 -2.39 1.94 11.89
CA ARG A 125 -1.24 2.43 11.10
C ARG A 125 -1.09 1.75 9.74
N ALA A 126 -2.07 0.94 9.32
CA ALA A 126 -1.98 0.23 8.05
C ALA A 126 -2.26 1.17 6.87
N GLY A 127 -1.58 0.92 5.74
CA GLY A 127 -1.91 1.54 4.46
C GLY A 127 -1.85 0.52 3.32
N TRP A 128 -2.75 0.63 2.36
CA TRP A 128 -2.83 -0.23 1.20
C TRP A 128 -2.37 0.52 -0.05
N ASN A 129 -1.20 0.15 -0.56
CA ASN A 129 -0.80 0.54 -1.91
C ASN A 129 -1.47 -0.39 -2.94
N ILE A 130 -2.50 0.13 -3.59
CA ILE A 130 -3.28 -0.57 -4.62
C ILE A 130 -2.45 -0.64 -5.90
N VAL A 131 -2.24 -1.84 -6.42
CA VAL A 131 -1.54 -2.03 -7.70
C VAL A 131 -2.27 -3.05 -8.58
N THR A 132 -2.18 -2.86 -9.89
CA THR A 132 -2.68 -3.81 -10.90
C THR A 132 -1.62 -4.79 -11.38
N THR A 133 -0.42 -4.80 -10.76
CA THR A 133 0.75 -5.62 -11.13
C THR A 133 1.24 -5.42 -12.57
N SER A 134 2.36 -4.74 -12.80
CA SER A 134 2.84 -4.49 -14.17
C SER A 134 3.61 -5.64 -14.82
N ASN A 135 4.22 -6.53 -14.04
CA ASN A 135 5.04 -7.62 -14.57
C ASN A 135 4.16 -8.74 -15.17
N PRO A 136 4.24 -9.01 -16.49
CA PRO A 136 3.44 -10.06 -17.12
C PRO A 136 3.78 -11.47 -16.63
N ASP A 137 5.02 -11.73 -16.20
CA ASP A 137 5.43 -13.05 -15.68
C ASP A 137 4.69 -13.44 -14.40
N ALA A 138 4.04 -12.47 -13.73
CA ALA A 138 3.16 -12.76 -12.60
C ALA A 138 2.02 -13.69 -13.02
N ALA A 139 1.41 -13.50 -14.20
CA ALA A 139 0.27 -14.30 -14.64
C ALA A 139 0.53 -15.81 -14.61
N LEU A 140 1.74 -16.20 -15.02
CA LEU A 140 2.19 -17.59 -15.09
C LEU A 140 2.27 -18.27 -13.70
N ASN A 141 2.43 -17.49 -12.63
CA ASN A 141 2.44 -18.01 -11.25
C ASN A 141 1.03 -18.21 -10.66
N PHE A 142 0.00 -17.64 -11.27
CA PHE A 142 -1.39 -17.67 -10.80
C PHE A 142 -2.31 -18.48 -11.73
N GLY A 143 -1.73 -19.33 -12.58
CA GLY A 143 -2.47 -20.25 -13.44
C GLY A 143 -3.12 -19.58 -14.65
N LEU A 144 -2.61 -18.42 -15.08
CA LEU A 144 -3.01 -17.76 -16.32
C LEU A 144 -1.89 -17.91 -17.36
N ASP A 145 -2.27 -18.10 -18.62
CA ASP A 145 -1.30 -18.18 -19.73
C ASP A 145 -0.77 -16.81 -20.14
N GLU A 146 -1.61 -15.77 -20.01
CA GLU A 146 -1.30 -14.40 -20.40
C GLU A 146 -1.73 -13.41 -19.31
N HIS A 147 -1.07 -12.24 -19.30
CA HIS A 147 -1.42 -11.18 -18.38
C HIS A 147 -2.68 -10.47 -18.82
N VAL A 148 -3.52 -10.09 -17.86
CA VAL A 148 -4.78 -9.39 -18.13
C VAL A 148 -4.49 -8.02 -18.76
N GLU A 149 -5.30 -7.66 -19.76
CA GLU A 149 -5.19 -6.40 -20.49
C GLU A 149 -5.16 -5.17 -19.57
N HIS A 150 -4.41 -4.15 -19.98
CA HIS A 150 -4.08 -3.01 -19.11
C HIS A 150 -5.30 -2.31 -18.54
N ASP A 151 -6.25 -1.94 -19.40
CA ASP A 151 -7.43 -1.17 -19.00
C ASP A 151 -8.41 -2.03 -18.18
N GLU A 152 -8.60 -3.29 -18.57
CA GLU A 152 -9.41 -4.28 -17.85
C GLU A 152 -8.93 -4.43 -16.39
N ARG A 153 -7.62 -4.43 -16.17
CA ARG A 153 -7.07 -4.47 -14.81
C ARG A 153 -7.47 -3.25 -13.97
N TYR A 154 -7.60 -2.07 -14.57
CA TYR A 154 -8.04 -0.86 -13.85
C TYR A 154 -9.55 -0.84 -13.60
N HIS A 155 -10.37 -1.32 -14.54
CA HIS A 155 -11.81 -1.52 -14.32
C HIS A 155 -12.05 -2.46 -13.15
N ARG A 156 -11.41 -3.63 -13.18
CA ARG A 156 -11.45 -4.59 -12.09
C ARG A 156 -10.88 -4.01 -10.79
N ALA A 157 -9.81 -3.22 -10.83
CA ALA A 157 -9.23 -2.59 -9.63
C ALA A 157 -10.19 -1.61 -8.97
N ARG A 158 -10.97 -0.86 -9.76
CA ARG A 158 -11.99 0.04 -9.22
C ARG A 158 -13.08 -0.74 -8.50
N GLU A 159 -13.62 -1.79 -9.11
CA GLU A 159 -14.61 -2.66 -8.46
C GLU A 159 -14.02 -3.35 -7.22
N PHE A 160 -12.76 -3.79 -7.28
CA PHE A 160 -12.06 -4.41 -6.17
C PHE A 160 -11.95 -3.48 -4.96
N TYR A 161 -11.68 -2.19 -5.19
CA TYR A 161 -11.71 -1.18 -4.13
C TYR A 161 -13.07 -1.13 -3.45
N ASP A 162 -14.18 -1.04 -4.20
CA ASP A 162 -15.54 -0.99 -3.63
C ASP A 162 -15.86 -2.24 -2.81
N VAL A 163 -15.45 -3.41 -3.30
CA VAL A 163 -15.64 -4.66 -2.56
C VAL A 163 -14.85 -4.67 -1.27
N VAL A 164 -13.59 -4.23 -1.28
CA VAL A 164 -12.74 -4.23 -0.08
C VAL A 164 -13.24 -3.23 0.96
N THR A 165 -13.57 -2.00 0.56
CA THR A 165 -14.08 -0.97 1.47
C THR A 165 -15.47 -1.32 2.00
N GLY A 166 -16.35 -1.84 1.14
CA GLY A 166 -17.64 -2.37 1.56
C GLY A 166 -17.54 -3.57 2.51
N LEU A 167 -16.51 -4.42 2.37
CA LEU A 167 -16.24 -5.48 3.34
C LEU A 167 -15.79 -4.92 4.69
N TRP A 168 -14.94 -3.89 4.72
CA TRP A 168 -14.55 -3.23 5.98
C TRP A 168 -15.75 -2.62 6.72
N ASP A 169 -16.80 -2.28 6.00
CA ASP A 169 -18.06 -1.77 6.55
C ASP A 169 -19.02 -2.86 7.06
N SER A 170 -18.60 -4.14 7.11
CA SER A 170 -19.46 -5.25 7.55
C SER A 170 -19.90 -5.16 9.01
N PHE A 171 -19.10 -4.54 9.88
CA PHE A 171 -19.47 -4.25 11.26
C PHE A 171 -19.42 -2.74 11.48
N ALA A 172 -20.39 -2.16 12.19
CA ALA A 172 -20.28 -0.78 12.65
C ALA A 172 -19.18 -0.63 13.75
N ASP A 173 -18.71 0.59 13.97
CA ASP A 173 -17.64 0.90 14.94
C ASP A 173 -17.96 0.38 16.36
N ASP A 174 -19.24 0.43 16.76
CA ASP A 174 -19.74 0.06 18.08
C ASP A 174 -20.59 -1.22 18.03
N ALA A 175 -20.31 -2.12 17.06
CA ALA A 175 -20.99 -3.41 16.94
C ALA A 175 -20.68 -4.36 18.11
N PHE A 176 -19.45 -4.34 18.65
CA PHE A 176 -19.00 -5.28 19.68
C PHE A 176 -19.21 -4.74 21.10
N ILE A 177 -20.43 -4.88 21.62
CA ILE A 177 -20.81 -4.43 22.98
C ILE A 177 -20.11 -5.20 24.11
N ARG A 178 -19.79 -6.48 23.91
CA ARG A 178 -19.05 -7.36 24.86
C ARG A 178 -19.59 -7.30 26.30
N ASP A 179 -20.90 -7.31 26.44
CA ASP A 179 -21.57 -7.27 27.74
C ASP A 179 -21.54 -8.66 28.39
N ALA A 180 -20.72 -8.80 29.43
CA ALA A 180 -20.53 -10.04 30.16
C ALA A 180 -21.73 -10.40 31.06
N ASP A 181 -22.49 -9.41 31.54
CA ASP A 181 -23.62 -9.63 32.44
C ASP A 181 -24.83 -10.18 31.66
N SER A 182 -25.12 -9.61 30.48
CA SER A 182 -26.18 -10.12 29.59
C SER A 182 -25.74 -11.28 28.69
N GLY A 183 -24.42 -11.51 28.54
CA GLY A 183 -23.86 -12.53 27.65
C GLY A 183 -23.89 -12.17 26.17
N LEU A 184 -24.18 -10.90 25.83
CA LEU A 184 -24.25 -10.43 24.45
C LEU A 184 -22.88 -9.89 24.00
N TYR A 185 -22.27 -10.56 23.02
CA TYR A 185 -20.95 -10.17 22.51
C TYR A 185 -21.00 -9.02 21.49
N PHE A 186 -22.01 -9.00 20.62
CA PHE A 186 -22.18 -7.97 19.59
C PHE A 186 -23.66 -7.72 19.27
N ASP A 187 -23.96 -6.53 18.73
CA ASP A 187 -25.27 -6.12 18.26
C ASP A 187 -25.46 -6.56 16.80
N THR A 188 -26.39 -7.48 16.56
CA THR A 188 -26.67 -8.01 15.23
C THR A 188 -27.28 -6.97 14.28
N SER A 189 -27.88 -5.89 14.79
CA SER A 189 -28.41 -4.80 13.94
C SER A 189 -27.30 -3.97 13.30
N LYS A 190 -26.07 -4.09 13.82
CA LYS A 190 -24.86 -3.42 13.36
C LYS A 190 -23.97 -4.31 12.49
N LEU A 191 -24.50 -5.43 12.04
CA LEU A 191 -23.88 -6.32 11.06
C LEU A 191 -24.52 -6.08 9.69
N HIS A 192 -23.67 -5.80 8.70
CA HIS A 192 -24.04 -5.56 7.32
C HIS A 192 -23.42 -6.62 6.42
N VAL A 193 -24.20 -7.13 5.48
CA VAL A 193 -23.73 -8.07 4.45
C VAL A 193 -23.56 -7.27 3.16
N LEU A 194 -22.37 -7.34 2.57
CA LEU A 194 -22.03 -6.57 1.36
C LEU A 194 -22.89 -6.99 0.15
N ASP A 195 -23.08 -8.30 -0.05
CA ASP A 195 -23.82 -8.92 -1.16
C ASP A 195 -23.49 -8.34 -2.56
N HIS A 196 -22.21 -8.06 -2.80
CA HIS A 196 -21.75 -7.45 -4.05
C HIS A 196 -21.83 -8.44 -5.22
N LYS A 197 -22.42 -7.98 -6.33
CA LYS A 197 -22.44 -8.67 -7.63
C LYS A 197 -22.20 -7.65 -8.73
N GLY A 198 -20.94 -7.53 -9.16
CA GLY A 198 -20.55 -6.66 -10.26
C GLY A 198 -20.11 -7.44 -11.49
N GLU A 199 -19.43 -6.73 -12.38
CA GLU A 199 -18.97 -7.25 -13.67
C GLU A 199 -17.84 -8.27 -13.49
N HIS A 200 -16.86 -7.95 -12.65
CA HIS A 200 -15.68 -8.79 -12.45
C HIS A 200 -15.73 -9.60 -11.14
N LEU A 201 -16.47 -9.16 -10.13
CA LEU A 201 -16.45 -9.74 -8.78
C LEU A 201 -17.85 -10.07 -8.25
N SER A 202 -17.93 -11.18 -7.51
CA SER A 202 -19.13 -11.60 -6.78
C SER A 202 -18.72 -12.02 -5.38
N VAL A 203 -19.06 -11.20 -4.37
CA VAL A 203 -18.57 -11.34 -3.00
C VAL A 203 -19.67 -11.02 -2.00
N ARG A 204 -20.11 -12.04 -1.26
CA ARG A 204 -21.24 -11.93 -0.32
C ARG A 204 -20.90 -11.14 0.96
N GLY A 205 -19.76 -11.41 1.58
CA GLY A 205 -19.53 -11.01 2.97
C GLY A 205 -20.45 -11.75 3.97
N PRO A 206 -20.53 -11.29 5.23
CA PRO A 206 -19.75 -10.20 5.82
C PRO A 206 -18.26 -10.56 5.96
N LEU A 207 -17.44 -9.55 6.18
CA LEU A 207 -16.05 -9.75 6.60
C LEU A 207 -16.03 -10.37 8.00
N ASN A 208 -15.10 -11.30 8.25
CA ASN A 208 -15.02 -12.02 9.53
C ASN A 208 -13.99 -11.41 10.52
N ILE A 209 -13.77 -10.11 10.44
CA ILE A 209 -12.95 -9.32 11.36
C ILE A 209 -13.64 -7.97 11.56
N ALA A 210 -13.47 -7.39 12.76
CA ALA A 210 -14.03 -6.09 13.09
C ALA A 210 -13.56 -5.02 12.10
N ARG A 211 -14.37 -3.97 11.94
CA ARG A 211 -14.02 -2.78 11.15
C ARG A 211 -12.62 -2.28 11.53
N PRO A 212 -11.76 -1.93 10.55
CA PRO A 212 -10.45 -1.36 10.83
C PRO A 212 -10.54 -0.16 11.79
N VAL A 213 -9.50 0.04 12.61
CA VAL A 213 -9.38 1.13 13.58
C VAL A 213 -9.49 2.49 12.91
N GLN A 214 -8.96 2.63 11.70
CA GLN A 214 -9.03 3.86 10.90
C GLN A 214 -10.39 4.03 10.18
N GLY A 215 -11.34 3.12 10.38
CA GLY A 215 -12.45 2.92 9.46
C GLY A 215 -11.97 2.15 8.24
N TRP A 216 -11.16 2.79 7.39
CA TRP A 216 -10.45 2.17 6.27
C TRP A 216 -8.94 2.47 6.37
N PRO A 217 -8.05 1.48 6.18
CA PRO A 217 -6.62 1.73 6.03
C PRO A 217 -6.31 2.72 4.90
N VAL A 218 -5.29 3.57 5.09
CA VAL A 218 -4.93 4.64 4.15
C VAL A 218 -4.69 4.09 2.75
N ILE A 219 -5.34 4.70 1.76
CA ILE A 219 -5.28 4.25 0.38
C ILE A 219 -4.15 4.95 -0.35
N VAL A 220 -3.19 4.15 -0.82
CA VAL A 220 -2.00 4.59 -1.53
C VAL A 220 -2.05 4.08 -2.97
N GLN A 221 -1.57 4.90 -3.90
CA GLN A 221 -1.50 4.57 -5.32
C GLN A 221 -0.15 4.97 -5.91
N ALA A 222 0.26 4.28 -6.98
CA ALA A 222 1.50 4.58 -7.71
C ALA A 222 1.35 4.56 -9.24
N GLY A 223 0.11 4.41 -9.75
CA GLY A 223 -0.16 4.37 -11.18
C GLY A 223 0.05 5.73 -11.86
N THR A 224 0.85 5.77 -12.93
CA THR A 224 1.12 6.98 -13.71
C THR A 224 0.45 7.01 -15.09
N SER A 225 -0.17 5.90 -15.51
CA SER A 225 -0.95 5.84 -16.77
C SER A 225 -2.21 6.71 -16.68
N GLU A 226 -2.92 6.87 -17.80
CA GLU A 226 -4.20 7.58 -17.82
C GLU A 226 -5.20 6.91 -16.86
N ALA A 227 -5.46 5.62 -17.03
CA ALA A 227 -6.33 4.83 -16.14
C ALA A 227 -5.82 4.82 -14.68
N GLY A 228 -4.50 4.74 -14.47
CA GLY A 228 -3.93 4.79 -13.13
C GLY A 228 -4.14 6.12 -12.41
N ARG A 229 -4.03 7.24 -13.13
CA ARG A 229 -4.32 8.58 -12.58
C ARG A 229 -5.81 8.77 -12.33
N GLN A 230 -6.67 8.17 -13.14
CA GLN A 230 -8.11 8.19 -12.92
C GLN A 230 -8.47 7.41 -11.64
N LEU A 231 -8.00 6.17 -11.50
CA LEU A 231 -8.22 5.38 -10.28
C LEU A 231 -7.66 6.07 -9.04
N ALA A 232 -6.48 6.70 -9.14
CA ALA A 232 -5.89 7.47 -8.04
C ALA A 232 -6.75 8.70 -7.65
N ALA A 233 -7.29 9.42 -8.63
CA ALA A 233 -8.21 10.52 -8.36
C ALA A 233 -9.50 10.06 -7.64
N GLU A 234 -9.99 8.86 -7.96
CA GLU A 234 -11.19 8.28 -7.37
C GLU A 234 -10.96 7.75 -5.94
N THR A 235 -9.79 7.18 -5.66
CA THR A 235 -9.59 6.34 -4.46
C THR A 235 -8.44 6.76 -3.55
N ALA A 236 -7.39 7.39 -4.08
CA ALA A 236 -6.15 7.56 -3.32
C ALA A 236 -6.24 8.71 -2.32
N GLU A 237 -5.61 8.53 -1.17
CA GLU A 237 -5.28 9.58 -0.21
C GLU A 237 -3.81 9.99 -0.32
N VAL A 238 -2.96 9.03 -0.71
CA VAL A 238 -1.54 9.23 -0.96
C VAL A 238 -1.17 8.70 -2.33
N ILE A 239 -0.39 9.48 -3.09
CA ILE A 239 0.13 9.05 -4.39
C ILE A 239 1.64 9.11 -4.35
N PHE A 240 2.27 7.96 -4.53
CA PHE A 240 3.70 7.88 -4.78
C PHE A 240 3.96 8.08 -6.27
N ALA A 241 4.72 9.13 -6.61
CA ALA A 241 5.00 9.48 -8.00
C ALA A 241 6.51 9.69 -8.18
N ALA A 242 7.03 9.40 -9.37
CA ALA A 242 8.43 9.66 -9.71
C ALA A 242 8.53 10.53 -10.96
N PRO A 243 8.06 11.80 -10.91
CA PRO A 243 8.20 12.71 -12.04
C PRO A 243 9.70 12.96 -12.30
N PRO A 244 10.13 13.02 -13.58
CA PRO A 244 11.55 13.20 -13.92
C PRO A 244 12.09 14.60 -13.58
N ASP A 245 11.21 15.59 -13.44
CA ASP A 245 11.56 16.98 -13.18
C ASP A 245 10.39 17.74 -12.50
N LEU A 246 10.67 18.95 -12.01
CA LEU A 246 9.69 19.78 -11.30
C LEU A 246 8.47 20.13 -12.16
N ALA A 247 8.66 20.47 -13.44
CA ALA A 247 7.56 20.86 -14.32
C ALA A 247 6.64 19.67 -14.60
N SER A 248 7.21 18.48 -14.80
CA SER A 248 6.49 17.22 -14.89
C SER A 248 5.71 16.91 -13.61
N GLY A 249 6.30 17.15 -12.44
CA GLY A 249 5.63 17.01 -11.15
C GLY A 249 4.44 17.97 -10.96
N GLN A 250 4.59 19.23 -11.37
CA GLN A 250 3.51 20.23 -11.33
C GLN A 250 2.36 19.86 -12.27
N ARG A 251 2.64 19.38 -13.49
CA ARG A 251 1.62 18.89 -14.42
C ARG A 251 0.87 17.68 -13.86
N PHE A 252 1.59 16.71 -13.30
CA PHE A 252 0.99 15.52 -12.68
C PHE A 252 0.08 15.91 -11.52
N LEU A 253 0.53 16.82 -10.65
CA LEU A 253 -0.27 17.32 -9.53
C LEU A 253 -1.54 18.04 -10.00
N ALA A 254 -1.44 18.89 -11.02
CA ALA A 254 -2.59 19.60 -11.56
C ALA A 254 -3.63 18.65 -12.17
N ASP A 255 -3.18 17.65 -12.92
CA ASP A 255 -4.04 16.65 -13.56
C ASP A 255 -4.80 15.81 -12.53
N VAL A 256 -4.10 15.14 -11.60
CA VAL A 256 -4.75 14.24 -10.64
C VAL A 256 -5.70 15.00 -9.70
N LYS A 257 -5.28 16.18 -9.20
CA LYS A 257 -6.17 16.99 -8.36
C LYS A 257 -7.36 17.54 -9.14
N GLY A 258 -7.18 17.92 -10.40
CA GLY A 258 -8.28 18.36 -11.27
C GLY A 258 -9.29 17.26 -11.59
N ARG A 259 -8.84 15.99 -11.69
CA ARG A 259 -9.73 14.82 -11.79
C ARG A 259 -10.52 14.62 -10.50
N ALA A 260 -9.85 14.68 -9.35
CA ALA A 260 -10.47 14.49 -8.04
C ALA A 260 -11.55 15.55 -7.74
N GLU A 261 -11.32 16.81 -8.10
CA GLU A 261 -12.30 17.89 -7.94
C GLU A 261 -13.58 17.65 -8.75
N LYS A 262 -13.46 17.14 -9.99
CA LYS A 262 -14.62 16.78 -10.82
C LYS A 262 -15.46 15.66 -10.22
N LEU A 263 -14.86 14.85 -9.34
CA LEU A 263 -15.50 13.78 -8.59
C LEU A 263 -16.04 14.25 -7.23
N GLY A 264 -15.94 15.55 -6.93
CA GLY A 264 -16.41 16.13 -5.66
C GLY A 264 -15.45 15.98 -4.49
N ARG A 265 -14.22 15.48 -4.71
CA ARG A 265 -13.19 15.38 -3.67
C ARG A 265 -12.42 16.69 -3.51
N SER A 266 -11.98 16.98 -2.29
CA SER A 266 -11.14 18.15 -2.04
C SER A 266 -9.73 17.93 -2.59
N ARG A 267 -9.12 19.01 -3.07
CA ARG A 267 -7.69 19.01 -3.46
C ARG A 267 -6.80 18.51 -2.32
N ASP A 268 -7.19 18.77 -1.08
CA ASP A 268 -6.37 18.47 0.09
C ASP A 268 -6.50 17.02 0.57
N ASP A 269 -7.46 16.26 0.04
CA ASP A 269 -7.66 14.83 0.32
C ASP A 269 -6.52 13.98 -0.27
N ILE A 270 -5.79 14.51 -1.26
CA ILE A 270 -4.71 13.80 -1.95
C ILE A 270 -3.35 14.44 -1.62
N LYS A 271 -2.49 13.66 -0.97
CA LYS A 271 -1.06 13.96 -0.79
C LYS A 271 -0.26 13.30 -1.90
N ILE A 272 0.61 14.07 -2.55
CA ILE A 272 1.52 13.54 -3.58
C ILE A 272 2.92 13.53 -2.98
N LEU A 273 3.56 12.37 -2.99
CA LEU A 273 4.91 12.13 -2.47
C LEU A 273 5.83 11.80 -3.66
N PRO A 274 6.57 12.80 -4.18
CA PRO A 274 7.58 12.55 -5.20
C PRO A 274 8.73 11.69 -4.65
N GLY A 275 9.17 10.71 -5.41
CA GLY A 275 10.37 9.94 -5.10
C GLY A 275 11.61 10.83 -5.15
N ALA A 276 12.48 10.71 -4.15
CA ALA A 276 13.76 11.39 -4.08
C ALA A 276 14.85 10.40 -3.68
N PHE A 277 15.97 10.42 -4.41
CA PHE A 277 17.21 9.79 -3.98
C PHE A 277 18.12 10.86 -3.39
N VAL A 278 18.51 10.67 -2.14
CA VAL A 278 19.25 11.69 -1.37
C VAL A 278 20.59 11.10 -0.95
N VAL A 279 21.67 11.80 -1.31
CA VAL A 279 23.03 11.57 -0.80
C VAL A 279 23.41 12.82 -0.03
N VAL A 280 23.85 12.66 1.22
CA VAL A 280 24.21 13.77 2.10
C VAL A 280 25.70 13.65 2.43
N GLY A 281 26.41 14.77 2.33
CA GLY A 281 27.78 14.96 2.82
C GLY A 281 27.87 16.26 3.60
N ASP A 282 28.96 16.44 4.34
CA ASP A 282 29.24 17.69 5.05
C ASP A 282 29.58 18.84 4.05
N SER A 283 30.02 18.47 2.85
CA SER A 283 30.40 19.34 1.73
C SER A 283 29.86 18.82 0.39
N VAL A 284 30.01 19.62 -0.66
CA VAL A 284 29.64 19.22 -2.04
C VAL A 284 30.73 18.34 -2.66
N GLU A 285 31.98 18.62 -2.31
CA GLU A 285 33.16 17.80 -2.58
C GLU A 285 33.08 16.45 -1.88
#